data_AF-A0AAV0FHM5-F1
#
_entry.id   AF-A0AAV0FHM5-F1
#
_cell.length_a   1.000
_cell.length_b   1.000
_cell.length_c   1.000
_cell.angle_alpha   90.00
_cell.angle_beta   90.00
_cell.angle_gamma   90.00
#
_symmetry.space_group_name_H-M   'P 1'
#
loop_
_entity.id
_entity.type
_entity.pdbx_description
1 polymer ?
#
loop_
_entity_poly.entity_id
_entity_poly.type
_entity_poly.pdbx_seq_one_letter_code
_entity_poly.pdbx_strand_id
1 'polypeptide(L)'
;MEFLGTAGKNYKLQTNVYLKGSGDGFFDHKTPVVGREMTFDLWFDPAQQYHRYAILWTPTQIIFFVDDIPIRHYPKKSSATYPENAMREYIS
;
A
#
# COMPACT_ATOMS: atom_id res chain seq x y z
N MET A 1 -2.67 -3.87 1.05
CA MET A 1 -3.54 -3.34 -0.04
C MET A 1 -4.94 -3.47 0.46
N GLU A 2 -5.77 -2.45 0.26
CA GLU A 2 -7.12 -2.41 0.83
C GLU A 2 -8.12 -2.08 -0.28
N PHE A 3 -9.15 -2.90 -0.41
CA PHE A 3 -10.27 -2.60 -1.29
C PHE A 3 -11.29 -1.78 -0.53
N LEU A 4 -11.50 -0.54 -0.97
CA LEU A 4 -12.51 0.34 -0.41
C LEU A 4 -13.82 0.06 -1.15
N GLY A 5 -14.72 -0.68 -0.51
CA GLY A 5 -16.06 -0.92 -1.00
C GLY A 5 -16.87 0.37 -1.02
N THR A 6 -17.52 0.67 -2.15
CA THR A 6 -18.54 1.72 -2.24
C THR A 6 -19.90 1.05 -2.46
N ALA A 7 -21.00 1.74 -2.18
CA ALA A 7 -22.36 1.21 -2.41
C ALA A 7 -22.72 1.01 -3.91
N GLY A 8 -21.71 0.97 -4.81
CA GLY A 8 -21.82 0.78 -6.25
C GLY A 8 -20.62 0.04 -6.84
N LYS A 9 -20.47 0.05 -8.17
CA LYS A 9 -19.44 -0.72 -8.90
C LYS A 9 -18.04 -0.08 -8.93
N ASN A 10 -17.84 1.05 -8.26
CA ASN A 10 -16.59 1.80 -8.31
C ASN A 10 -15.73 1.43 -7.10
N TYR A 11 -15.16 0.23 -7.15
CA TYR A 11 -14.17 -0.20 -6.17
C TYR A 11 -12.90 0.63 -6.32
N LYS A 12 -12.36 1.08 -5.20
CA LYS A 12 -11.06 1.76 -5.15
C LYS A 12 -10.04 0.87 -4.47
N LEU A 13 -8.84 0.82 -5.02
CA LEU A 13 -7.71 0.14 -4.40
C LEU A 13 -6.85 1.17 -3.67
N GLN A 14 -6.71 1.01 -2.37
CA GLN A 14 -5.81 1.80 -1.54
C GLN A 14 -4.52 1.03 -1.25
N THR A 15 -3.40 1.76 -1.31
CA THR A 15 -2.07 1.29 -0.91
C THR A 15 -1.52 2.21 0.16
N ASN A 16 -0.84 1.66 1.16
CA ASN A 16 -0.15 2.43 2.19
C ASN A 16 1.20 1.79 2.54
N VAL A 17 2.12 2.59 3.07
CA VAL A 17 3.44 2.14 3.54
C VAL A 17 3.68 2.76 4.92
N TYR A 18 3.67 1.91 5.94
CA TYR A 18 3.84 2.28 7.33
C TYR A 18 5.27 1.99 7.82
N LEU A 19 5.77 2.83 8.73
CA LEU A 19 7.08 2.69 9.36
C LEU A 19 7.00 2.94 10.85
N LYS A 20 7.66 2.11 11.68
CA LYS A 20 7.89 2.39 13.11
C LYS A 20 6.68 3.00 13.84
N GLY A 21 5.50 2.37 13.76
CA GLY A 21 4.29 2.87 14.43
C GLY A 21 3.62 4.05 13.72
N SER A 22 3.92 4.30 12.44
CA SER A 22 3.23 5.30 11.64
C SER A 22 1.81 4.91 11.20
N GLY A 23 1.21 3.93 11.88
CA GLY A 23 -0.24 3.78 11.97
C GLY A 23 -0.61 4.35 13.32
N ASP A 24 -1.26 5.51 13.31
CA ASP A 24 -1.87 6.18 14.47
C ASP A 24 -0.86 6.83 15.44
N GLY A 25 -0.30 7.99 15.08
CA GLY A 25 0.42 8.81 16.07
C GLY A 25 1.32 9.90 15.52
N PHE A 26 2.30 10.29 16.34
CA PHE A 26 3.40 11.16 15.95
C PHE A 26 4.71 10.37 16.12
N PHE A 27 5.70 10.59 15.25
CA PHE A 27 7.03 9.98 15.37
C PHE A 27 7.77 10.41 16.65
N ASP A 28 7.43 11.59 17.19
CA ASP A 28 7.78 12.14 18.51
C ASP A 28 6.64 13.06 19.00
N HIS A 29 6.79 13.85 20.05
CA HIS A 29 5.71 14.77 20.51
C HIS A 29 5.35 15.91 19.53
N LYS A 30 6.00 15.99 18.35
CA LYS A 30 5.91 17.12 17.42
C LYS A 30 5.80 16.73 15.93
N THR A 31 6.12 15.50 15.55
CA THR A 31 6.26 15.09 14.15
C THR A 31 5.10 14.18 13.74
N PRO A 32 4.09 14.68 13.02
CA PRO A 32 2.94 13.86 12.63
C PRO A 32 3.39 12.69 11.78
N VAL A 33 2.78 11.54 12.02
CA VAL A 33 2.86 10.42 11.10
C VAL A 33 2.28 10.83 9.75
N VAL A 34 3.10 10.77 8.72
CA VAL A 34 2.65 11.03 7.35
C VAL A 34 2.06 9.74 6.78
N GLY A 35 0.73 9.70 6.62
CA GLY A 35 0.06 8.68 5.84
C GLY A 35 0.61 8.67 4.42
N ARG A 36 1.04 7.50 3.93
CA ARG A 36 1.57 7.33 2.57
C ARG A 36 0.50 6.69 1.68
N GLU A 37 -0.75 7.09 1.88
CA GLU A 37 -1.90 6.55 1.19
C GLU A 37 -1.90 6.99 -0.27
N MET A 38 -2.21 6.04 -1.15
CA MET A 38 -2.52 6.32 -2.56
C MET A 38 -3.68 5.44 -2.96
N THR A 39 -4.66 6.05 -3.62
CA THR A 39 -5.91 5.41 -4.02
C THR A 39 -6.03 5.41 -5.54
N PHE A 40 -6.43 4.27 -6.09
CA PHE A 40 -6.52 4.03 -7.53
C PHE A 40 -7.92 3.56 -7.91
N ASP A 41 -8.44 4.07 -9.03
CA ASP A 41 -9.57 3.46 -9.72
C ASP A 41 -9.06 2.26 -10.53
N LEU A 42 -9.82 1.16 -10.53
CA LEU A 42 -9.50 -0.03 -11.30
C LEU A 42 -10.12 0.09 -12.70
N TRP A 43 -9.40 -0.36 -13.73
CA TRP A 43 -9.87 -0.40 -15.12
C TRP A 43 -10.76 -1.61 -15.43
N PHE A 44 -11.22 -2.32 -14.39
CA PHE A 44 -12.07 -3.50 -14.45
C PHE A 44 -12.97 -3.55 -13.20
N ASP A 45 -14.00 -4.40 -13.23
CA ASP A 45 -14.84 -4.71 -12.07
C ASP A 45 -14.19 -5.87 -11.27
N PRO A 46 -13.59 -5.62 -10.10
CA PRO A 46 -12.88 -6.65 -9.33
C PRO A 46 -13.82 -7.71 -8.74
N ALA A 47 -15.14 -7.51 -8.78
CA ALA A 47 -16.11 -8.48 -8.29
C ALA A 47 -16.55 -9.50 -9.34
N GLN A 48 -16.23 -9.28 -10.63
CA GLN A 48 -16.69 -10.15 -11.72
C GLN A 48 -15.73 -11.31 -12.03
N GLN A 49 -14.44 -11.16 -11.74
CA GLN A 49 -13.43 -12.18 -11.98
C GLN A 49 -12.25 -12.04 -11.01
N TYR A 50 -11.46 -13.10 -10.88
CA TYR A 50 -10.22 -13.05 -10.11
C TYR A 50 -9.14 -12.28 -10.85
N HIS A 51 -8.44 -11.43 -10.11
CA HIS A 51 -7.29 -10.64 -10.57
C HIS A 51 -6.11 -10.88 -9.64
N ARG A 52 -4.88 -10.72 -10.12
CA ARG A 52 -3.68 -10.93 -9.31
C ARG A 52 -3.19 -9.62 -8.71
N TYR A 53 -3.07 -9.61 -7.39
CA TYR A 53 -2.53 -8.49 -6.63
C TYR A 53 -1.23 -8.93 -5.98
N ALA A 54 -0.16 -8.16 -6.13
CA ALA A 54 1.14 -8.53 -5.61
C ALA A 54 1.91 -7.32 -5.07
N ILE A 55 2.82 -7.59 -4.14
CA ILE A 55 3.78 -6.63 -3.61
C ILE A 55 5.18 -7.23 -3.81
N LEU A 56 6.00 -6.59 -4.64
CA LEU A 56 7.44 -6.83 -4.61
C LEU A 56 8.03 -5.94 -3.54
N TRP A 57 8.68 -6.54 -2.53
CA TRP A 57 9.39 -5.80 -1.51
C TRP A 57 10.83 -6.29 -1.40
N THR A 58 11.77 -5.38 -1.68
CA THR A 58 13.21 -5.61 -1.62
C THR A 58 13.88 -4.63 -0.65
N PRO A 59 15.18 -4.73 -0.37
CA PRO A 59 15.88 -3.72 0.44
C PRO A 59 15.92 -2.31 -0.18
N THR A 60 15.59 -2.14 -1.47
CA THR A 60 15.73 -0.87 -2.19
C THR A 60 14.41 -0.30 -2.71
N GLN A 61 13.35 -1.10 -2.83
CA GLN A 61 12.06 -0.66 -3.38
C GLN A 61 10.88 -1.57 -2.98
N ILE A 62 9.70 -0.94 -2.92
CA ILE A 62 8.41 -1.61 -2.87
C ILE A 62 7.67 -1.27 -4.17
N ILE A 63 7.12 -2.29 -4.84
CA ILE A 63 6.27 -2.12 -6.03
C ILE A 63 4.97 -2.88 -5.81
N PHE A 64 3.84 -2.19 -6.02
CA PHE A 64 2.51 -2.78 -5.98
C PHE A 64 2.05 -3.08 -7.41
N PHE A 65 1.46 -4.26 -7.59
CA PHE A 65 1.01 -4.75 -8.90
C PHE A 65 -0.47 -5.12 -8.89
N VAL A 66 -1.10 -4.92 -10.05
CA VAL A 66 -2.40 -5.46 -10.43
C VAL A 66 -2.21 -6.12 -11.80
N ASP A 67 -2.42 -7.43 -11.90
CA ASP A 67 -2.24 -8.22 -13.13
C ASP A 67 -0.87 -7.99 -13.83
N ASP A 68 0.22 -8.05 -13.06
CA ASP A 68 1.61 -7.76 -13.50
C ASP A 68 1.87 -6.30 -13.90
N ILE A 69 0.86 -5.43 -13.84
CA ILE A 69 1.01 -4.00 -14.13
C ILE A 69 1.41 -3.27 -12.83
N PRO A 70 2.57 -2.60 -12.77
CA PRO A 70 2.97 -1.83 -11.60
C PRO A 70 2.09 -0.59 -11.47
N ILE A 71 1.33 -0.50 -10.37
CA ILE A 71 0.44 0.65 -10.10
C ILE A 71 1.08 1.68 -9.17
N ARG A 72 2.09 1.29 -8.39
CA ARG A 72 2.81 2.18 -7.48
C ARG A 72 4.24 1.70 -7.26
N HIS A 73 5.19 2.62 -7.40
CA HIS A 73 6.59 2.43 -7.05
C HIS A 73 6.96 3.29 -5.84
N TYR A 74 7.54 2.67 -4.82
CA TYR A 74 8.02 3.31 -3.60
C TYR A 74 9.52 3.00 -3.40
N PRO A 75 10.42 3.86 -3.91
CA PRO A 75 11.86 3.65 -3.76
C PRO A 75 12.33 4.00 -2.35
N LYS A 76 13.33 3.28 -1.85
CA LYS A 76 14.04 3.64 -0.62
C LYS A 76 14.79 4.94 -0.82
N LYS A 77 14.33 6.00 -0.16
CA LYS A 77 15.04 7.29 -0.08
C LYS A 77 16.00 7.34 1.12
N SER A 78 15.59 6.76 2.25
CA SER A 78 16.39 6.68 3.48
C SER A 78 15.84 5.60 4.41
N SER A 79 16.63 5.09 5.35
CA SER A 79 16.16 4.15 6.38
C SER A 79 15.12 4.73 7.33
N ALA A 80 15.01 6.06 7.41
CA ALA A 80 13.95 6.73 8.17
C ALA A 80 12.58 6.67 7.45
N THR A 81 12.57 6.42 6.15
CA THR A 81 11.36 6.44 5.31
C THR A 81 11.10 5.12 4.60
N TYR A 82 11.95 4.11 4.77
CA TYR A 82 11.78 2.79 4.20
C TYR A 82 11.69 1.66 5.26
N PRO A 83 10.69 0.75 5.18
CA PRO A 83 10.56 -0.32 6.14
C PRO A 83 11.62 -1.40 5.86
N GLU A 84 12.38 -1.76 6.90
CA GLU A 84 13.52 -2.68 6.81
C GLU A 84 13.39 -3.91 7.74
N ASN A 85 12.37 -3.91 8.61
CA ASN A 85 12.14 -5.00 9.54
C ASN A 85 11.48 -6.20 8.83
N ALA A 86 11.67 -7.39 9.40
CA ALA A 86 10.96 -8.59 8.97
C ALA A 86 9.44 -8.42 9.13
N MET A 87 8.69 -8.94 8.17
CA MET A 87 7.25 -8.74 8.07
C MET A 87 6.52 -10.06 7.87
N ARG A 88 5.22 -10.01 8.14
CA ARG A 88 4.30 -11.13 7.93
C ARG A 88 3.21 -10.67 6.98
N GLU A 89 2.76 -11.61 6.17
CA GLU A 89 1.62 -11.42 5.28
C GLU A 89 0.31 -11.66 6.05
N TYR A 90 -0.68 -10.83 5.77
CA TYR A 90 -2.02 -10.93 6.35
C TYR A 90 -3.07 -10.64 5.28
N ILE A 91 -4.16 -11.39 5.32
CA ILE A 91 -5.38 -11.22 4.53
C ILE A 91 -6.53 -11.36 5.52
N SER A 92 -7.49 -10.44 5.50
CA SER A 92 -8.64 -10.37 6.42
C SER A 92 -9.94 -10.17 5.68
#